data_AF-A0A5C6B0F6-F1
#
_entry.id   AF-A0A5C6B0F6-F1
#
_cell.length_a   1.000
_cell.length_b   1.000
_cell.length_c   1.000
_cell.angle_alpha   90.00
_cell.angle_beta   90.00
_cell.angle_gamma   90.00
#
_symmetry.space_group_name_H-M   'P 1'
#
loop_
_entity.id
_entity.type
_entity.pdbx_description
1 polymer ?
#
loop_
_entity_poly.entity_id
_entity_poly.type
_entity_poly.pdbx_seq_one_letter_code
_entity_poly.pdbx_strand_id
1 'polypeptide(L)'
;MPTAETIDLGFSTADAEHPVISYMNGDLTLTFLDWREQPIRVVVRDVTRFEWSGESAAHLKGEPLDGTCVARDSVWVPRKAGNRCEHYCLNFNACGGRLDVACESFGLEPRT
;
A
#
# COMPACT_ATOMS: atom_id res chain seq x y z
N MET A 1 19.38 -4.28 -4.59
CA MET A 1 17.99 -4.04 -5.00
C MET A 1 17.10 -4.41 -3.83
N PRO A 2 16.13 -3.57 -3.45
CA PRO A 2 15.16 -3.92 -2.42
C PRO A 2 14.35 -5.17 -2.82
N THR A 3 13.89 -5.91 -1.82
CA THR A 3 13.11 -7.15 -1.99
C THR A 3 11.70 -6.97 -1.47
N ALA A 4 10.74 -7.65 -2.07
CA ALA A 4 9.37 -7.68 -1.59
C ALA A 4 9.14 -8.88 -0.66
N GLU A 5 8.41 -8.64 0.42
CA GLU A 5 7.86 -9.66 1.31
C GLU A 5 6.33 -9.53 1.27
N THR A 6 5.65 -10.50 0.65
CA THR A 6 4.18 -10.51 0.57
C THR A 6 3.56 -10.60 1.96
N ILE A 7 2.50 -9.82 2.17
CA ILE A 7 1.74 -9.81 3.43
C ILE A 7 0.25 -9.96 3.16
N ASP A 8 -0.47 -10.53 4.13
CA ASP A 8 -1.92 -10.55 4.16
C ASP A 8 -2.43 -9.51 5.16
N LEU A 9 -3.14 -8.50 4.64
CA LEU A 9 -3.71 -7.41 5.43
C LEU A 9 -5.23 -7.56 5.64
N GLY A 10 -5.80 -8.70 5.25
CA GLY A 10 -7.24 -8.98 5.35
C GLY A 10 -8.09 -8.34 4.25
N PHE A 11 -7.46 -7.82 3.19
CA PHE A 11 -8.13 -7.35 1.96
C PHE A 11 -7.27 -7.69 0.74
N SER A 12 -7.88 -7.59 -0.44
CA SER A 12 -7.19 -7.82 -1.73
C SER A 12 -7.22 -6.55 -2.58
N THR A 13 -6.11 -6.26 -3.26
CA THR A 13 -6.04 -5.26 -4.34
C THR A 13 -6.12 -5.89 -5.73
N ALA A 14 -6.13 -7.22 -5.82
CA ALA A 14 -6.33 -7.95 -7.07
C ALA A 14 -7.70 -7.63 -7.64
N ASP A 15 -7.71 -7.19 -8.90
CA ASP A 15 -8.88 -6.78 -9.67
C ASP A 15 -9.79 -5.77 -8.95
N ALA A 16 -9.22 -5.01 -8.01
CA ALA A 16 -9.89 -3.92 -7.33
C ALA A 16 -10.02 -2.69 -8.24
N GLU A 17 -11.03 -1.87 -7.99
CA GLU A 17 -11.17 -0.57 -8.65
C GLU A 17 -10.06 0.40 -8.23
N HIS A 18 -9.98 1.53 -8.93
CA HIS A 18 -9.01 2.56 -8.60
C HIS A 18 -9.37 3.18 -7.25
N PRO A 19 -8.44 3.19 -6.26
CA PRO A 19 -8.76 3.71 -4.95
C PRO A 19 -8.96 5.22 -4.96
N VAL A 20 -9.90 5.66 -4.13
CA VAL A 20 -9.97 7.04 -3.68
C VAL A 20 -8.95 7.21 -2.55
N ILE A 21 -8.03 8.15 -2.75
CA ILE A 21 -6.93 8.42 -1.82
C ILE A 21 -7.17 9.77 -1.16
N SER A 22 -7.24 9.80 0.18
CA SER A 22 -7.39 11.03 0.96
C SER A 22 -6.27 11.13 2.00
N TYR A 23 -5.68 12.30 2.14
CA TYR A 23 -4.63 12.57 3.13
C TYR A 23 -5.05 13.69 4.06
N MET A 24 -5.07 13.42 5.37
CA MET A 24 -5.49 14.38 6.39
C MET A 24 -4.72 14.13 7.69
N ASN A 25 -4.16 15.20 8.27
CA ASN A 25 -3.48 15.17 9.58
C ASN A 25 -2.38 14.11 9.73
N GLY A 26 -1.68 13.76 8.66
CA GLY A 26 -0.62 12.73 8.68
C GLY A 26 -1.09 11.34 8.29
N ASP A 27 -2.39 11.12 8.14
CA ASP A 27 -2.95 9.81 7.83
C ASP A 27 -3.45 9.75 6.38
N LEU A 28 -3.22 8.61 5.73
CA LEU A 28 -3.75 8.29 4.40
C LEU A 28 -4.94 7.33 4.56
N THR A 29 -6.06 7.69 3.97
CA THR A 29 -7.23 6.79 3.83
C THR A 29 -7.33 6.33 2.39
N LEU A 30 -7.48 5.01 2.20
CA LEU A 30 -7.80 4.39 0.92
C LEU A 30 -9.21 3.82 0.99
N THR A 31 -10.02 4.12 -0.02
CA THR A 31 -11.35 3.53 -0.18
C THR A 31 -11.49 2.99 -1.59
N PHE A 32 -11.93 1.74 -1.73
CA PHE A 32 -12.13 1.07 -3.03
C PHE A 32 -13.05 -0.14 -2.88
N LEU A 33 -13.60 -0.61 -3.99
CA LEU A 33 -14.23 -1.92 -4.14
C LEU A 33 -13.19 -2.98 -4.53
N ASP A 34 -13.20 -4.11 -3.82
CA ASP A 34 -12.43 -5.30 -4.24
C ASP A 34 -13.13 -6.06 -5.39
N TRP A 35 -12.50 -7.13 -5.87
CA TRP A 35 -13.04 -7.99 -6.95
C TRP A 35 -14.40 -8.65 -6.62
N ARG A 36 -14.81 -8.64 -5.35
CA ARG A 36 -16.10 -9.17 -4.87
C ARG A 36 -17.14 -8.06 -4.72
N GLU A 37 -16.85 -6.86 -5.24
CA GLU A 37 -17.64 -5.64 -5.07
C GLU A 37 -17.81 -5.26 -3.59
N GLN A 38 -16.86 -5.65 -2.73
CA GLN A 38 -16.90 -5.31 -1.31
C GLN A 38 -16.16 -4.00 -1.07
N PRO A 39 -16.79 -3.01 -0.40
CA PRO A 39 -16.08 -1.80 -0.02
C PRO A 39 -15.03 -2.12 1.04
N ILE A 40 -13.81 -1.70 0.74
CA ILE A 40 -12.62 -1.76 1.56
C ILE A 40 -12.26 -0.32 1.98
N ARG A 41 -12.04 -0.13 3.27
CA ARG A 41 -11.51 1.11 3.83
C ARG A 41 -10.26 0.79 4.64
N VAL A 42 -9.17 1.41 4.24
CA VAL A 42 -7.85 1.25 4.85
C VAL A 42 -7.43 2.59 5.40
N VAL A 43 -6.87 2.57 6.62
CA VAL A 43 -6.20 3.73 7.21
C VAL A 43 -4.73 3.41 7.42
N VAL A 44 -3.89 4.27 6.88
CA VAL A 44 -2.44 4.25 7.02
C VAL A 44 -2.06 5.45 7.89
N ARG A 45 -1.43 5.19 9.03
CA ARG A 45 -1.16 6.23 10.04
C ARG A 45 0.29 6.67 10.05
N ASP A 46 0.49 7.93 10.39
CA ASP A 46 1.82 8.55 10.51
C ASP A 46 2.63 8.39 9.21
N VAL A 47 2.00 8.74 8.09
CA VAL A 47 2.55 8.62 6.75
C VAL A 47 3.65 9.65 6.55
N THR A 48 4.85 9.17 6.24
CA THR A 48 6.00 10.03 5.95
C THR A 48 6.15 10.32 4.45
N ARG A 49 5.72 9.38 3.60
CA ARG A 49 5.75 9.51 2.14
C ARG A 49 4.72 8.58 1.51
N PHE A 50 4.06 9.00 0.45
CA PHE A 50 3.28 8.12 -0.43
C PHE A 50 3.35 8.59 -1.90
N GLU A 51 3.17 7.68 -2.84
CA GLU A 51 3.13 7.97 -4.28
C GLU A 51 2.28 6.94 -5.02
N TRP A 52 1.42 7.42 -5.92
CA TRP A 52 0.76 6.57 -6.90
C TRP A 52 1.58 6.58 -8.20
N SER A 53 1.90 5.39 -8.72
CA SER A 53 2.62 5.21 -9.98
C SER A 53 1.75 4.45 -10.98
N GLY A 54 1.70 4.93 -12.22
CA GLY A 54 0.93 4.31 -13.33
C GLY A 54 1.68 3.22 -14.11
N GLU A 55 2.80 2.74 -13.58
CA GLU A 55 3.55 1.62 -14.13
C GLU A 55 3.55 0.48 -13.09
N SER A 56 2.90 -0.63 -13.41
CA SER A 56 2.87 -1.83 -12.56
C SER A 56 4.13 -2.70 -12.71
N ALA A 57 5.19 -2.18 -13.33
CA ALA A 57 6.41 -2.94 -13.52
C ALA A 57 7.04 -3.24 -12.16
N ALA A 58 7.24 -4.52 -11.84
CA ALA A 58 7.87 -4.94 -10.60
C ALA A 58 9.21 -4.21 -10.40
N HIS A 59 9.25 -3.31 -9.42
CA HIS A 59 10.44 -2.54 -9.05
C HIS A 59 11.25 -3.23 -7.96
N LEU A 60 10.64 -4.23 -7.30
CA LEU A 60 11.26 -5.02 -6.24
C LEU A 60 11.47 -6.47 -6.70
N LYS A 61 12.56 -7.07 -6.23
CA LYS A 61 12.77 -8.50 -6.46
C LYS A 61 11.73 -9.29 -5.65
N GLY A 62 10.92 -10.09 -6.34
CA GLY A 62 9.86 -10.90 -5.74
C GLY A 62 8.54 -10.16 -5.54
N GLU A 63 8.37 -8.98 -6.13
CA GLU A 63 7.12 -8.23 -6.06
C GLU A 63 5.97 -9.01 -6.70
N PRO A 64 4.81 -9.12 -6.03
CA PRO A 64 3.65 -9.76 -6.63
C PRO A 64 3.01 -8.83 -7.68
N LEU A 65 2.37 -9.41 -8.70
CA LEU A 65 1.69 -8.63 -9.76
C LEU A 65 0.48 -7.85 -9.22
N ASP A 66 -0.20 -8.44 -8.23
CA ASP A 66 -1.32 -7.91 -7.47
C ASP A 66 -1.08 -8.13 -5.96
N GLY A 67 -1.94 -7.59 -5.11
CA GLY A 67 -1.83 -7.74 -3.66
C GLY A 67 -0.88 -6.73 -3.01
N THR A 68 -0.45 -7.04 -1.79
CA THR A 68 0.35 -6.13 -0.96
C THR A 68 1.64 -6.79 -0.48
N CYS A 69 2.72 -6.02 -0.46
CA CYS A 69 3.99 -6.45 0.11
C CYS A 69 4.67 -5.34 0.92
N VAL A 70 5.60 -5.75 1.77
CA VAL A 70 6.57 -4.86 2.42
C VAL A 70 7.86 -4.86 1.60
N ALA A 71 8.34 -3.68 1.25
CA ALA A 71 9.64 -3.51 0.61
C ALA A 71 10.76 -3.44 1.65
N ARG A 72 11.60 -4.46 1.68
CA ARG A 72 12.79 -4.51 2.54
C ARG A 72 13.96 -3.77 1.90
N ASP A 73 14.82 -3.18 2.73
CA ASP A 73 15.93 -2.32 2.33
C ASP A 73 15.52 -1.14 1.42
N SER A 74 14.31 -0.62 1.65
CA SER A 74 13.76 0.49 0.87
C SER A 74 14.37 1.84 1.25
N VAL A 75 14.64 2.67 0.24
CA VAL A 75 15.05 4.08 0.42
C VAL A 75 13.92 4.99 0.89
N TRP A 76 12.69 4.47 0.95
CA TRP A 76 11.51 5.22 1.37
C TRP A 76 11.45 5.44 2.88
N VAL A 77 12.03 4.53 3.65
CA VAL A 77 12.05 4.63 5.12
C VAL A 77 13.13 5.65 5.52
N PRO A 78 12.78 6.77 6.17
CA PRO A 78 13.76 7.74 6.62
C PRO A 78 14.71 7.09 7.64
N ARG A 79 16.02 7.34 7.53
CA ARG A 79 17.02 6.82 8.48
C ARG A 79 16.70 7.14 9.95
N LYS A 80 16.02 8.26 10.21
CA LYS A 80 15.64 8.70 11.57
C LYS A 80 14.42 7.96 12.13
N ALA A 81 13.59 7.33 11.29
CA ALA A 81 12.40 6.61 11.72
C ALA A 81 12.74 5.25 12.36
N GLY A 82 13.94 4.71 12.07
CA GLY A 82 14.38 3.42 12.58
C GLY A 82 13.39 2.31 12.20
N ASN A 83 13.04 1.47 13.18
CA ASN A 83 12.18 0.29 12.98
C ASN A 83 10.68 0.61 13.11
N ARG A 84 10.32 1.88 13.30
CA ARG A 84 8.92 2.29 13.46
C ARG A 84 8.21 2.49 12.15
N CYS A 85 8.95 2.61 11.04
CA CYS A 85 8.39 2.91 9.73
C CYS A 85 8.71 1.78 8.74
N GLU A 86 7.69 1.33 8.03
CA GLU A 86 7.79 0.34 6.96
C GLU A 86 7.37 0.95 5.63
N HIS A 87 7.89 0.38 4.53
CA HIS A 87 7.47 0.72 3.17
C HIS A 87 6.56 -0.37 2.63
N TYR A 88 5.29 -0.03 2.42
CA TYR A 88 4.30 -0.92 1.82
C TYR A 88 4.08 -0.57 0.35
N CYS A 89 3.89 -1.60 -0.47
CA CYS A 89 3.53 -1.49 -1.88
C CYS A 89 2.20 -2.22 -2.09
N LEU A 90 1.17 -1.48 -2.53
CA LEU A 90 -0.16 -2.00 -2.84
C LEU A 90 -0.35 -2.00 -4.36
N ASN A 91 -0.41 -3.19 -4.96
CA ASN A 91 -0.42 -3.40 -6.41
C ASN A 91 -1.86 -3.59 -6.90
N PHE A 92 -2.39 -2.60 -7.63
CA PHE A 92 -3.73 -2.61 -8.22
C PHE A 92 -3.63 -2.97 -9.70
N ASN A 93 -3.47 -4.27 -9.98
CA ASN A 93 -3.22 -4.81 -11.33
C ASN A 93 -4.27 -4.36 -12.38
N ALA A 94 -5.57 -4.39 -12.04
CA ALA A 94 -6.64 -4.00 -12.96
C ALA A 94 -6.63 -2.49 -13.30
N CYS A 95 -6.04 -1.67 -12.44
CA CYS A 95 -5.86 -0.24 -12.67
C CYS A 95 -4.53 0.10 -13.32
N GLY A 96 -3.66 -0.90 -13.54
CA GLY A 96 -2.30 -0.71 -14.04
C GLY A 96 -1.41 0.12 -13.10
N GLY A 97 -1.77 0.24 -11.82
CA GLY A 97 -1.14 1.18 -10.91
C GLY A 97 -0.72 0.55 -9.57
N ARG A 98 0.14 1.27 -8.87
CA ARG A 98 0.65 0.90 -7.55
C ARG A 98 0.67 2.10 -6.62
N LEU A 99 0.33 1.86 -5.37
CA LEU A 99 0.56 2.80 -4.27
C LEU A 99 1.75 2.34 -3.43
N ASP A 100 2.79 3.15 -3.39
CA ASP A 100 3.90 3.05 -2.43
C ASP A 100 3.60 3.96 -1.24
N VAL A 101 3.78 3.47 -0.01
CA VAL A 101 3.57 4.24 1.22
C VAL A 101 4.56 3.87 2.31
N ALA A 102 5.22 4.88 2.89
CA ALA A 102 6.05 4.76 4.08
C ALA A 102 5.30 5.31 5.29
N CYS A 103 5.06 4.48 6.29
CA CYS A 103 4.22 4.81 7.45
C CYS A 103 4.60 4.01 8.70
N GLU A 104 4.04 4.36 9.86
CA GLU A 104 4.27 3.59 11.09
C GLU A 104 3.27 2.45 11.30
N SER A 105 2.04 2.60 10.84
CA SER A 105 1.06 1.53 10.95
C SER A 105 0.01 1.57 9.84
N PHE A 106 -0.63 0.42 9.68
CA PHE A 106 -1.64 0.16 8.67
C PHE A 106 -2.78 -0.62 9.32
N GLY A 107 -4.04 -0.31 8.98
CA GLY A 107 -5.18 -1.09 9.45
C GLY A 107 -6.41 -1.00 8.56
N LEU A 108 -7.11 -2.13 8.43
CA LEU A 108 -8.47 -2.18 7.91
C LEU A 108 -9.42 -1.55 8.94
N GLU A 109 -10.27 -0.62 8.53
CA GLU A 109 -11.33 -0.15 9.41
C GLU A 109 -12.63 -0.94 9.21
N PRO A 110 -13.31 -1.34 10.30
CA PRO A 110 -14.60 -1.99 10.20
C PRO A 110 -15.63 -1.03 9.60
N ARG A 111 -16.55 -1.59 8.81
CA ARG A 111 -17.70 -0.85 8.29
C ARG A 111 -18.54 -0.35 9.47
N THR A 112 -18.67 0.96 9.63
CA THR A 112 -19.73 1.58 10.45
C THR A 112 -21.08 1.47 9.78
#